data_AF-A0A7J4I4K7-F1
#
_entry.id   AF-A0A7J4I4K7-F1
#
_cell.length_a   1.000
_cell.length_b   1.000
_cell.length_c   1.000
_cell.angle_alpha   90.00
_cell.angle_beta   90.00
_cell.angle_gamma   90.00
#
_symmetry.space_group_name_H-M   'P 1'
#
loop_
_entity.id
_entity.type
_entity.pdbx_description
1 polymer ?
#
loop_
_entity_poly.entity_id
_entity_poly.type
_entity_poly.pdbx_seq_one_letter_code
_entity_poly.pdbx_strand_id
1 'polypeptide(L)'
;MKSMGIVYIIAGIVAILGALIMVYFLITFSQAIGMINSATPSDIPAGTDIESLKGAMDLVGTVILLGWVWTVSIILSGVFSVMTGVKVLKSKK
;
A
#
# COMPACT_ATOMS: atom_id res chain seq x y z
N MET A 1 -29.59 3.72 15.07
CA MET A 1 -28.74 2.55 14.73
C MET A 1 -28.64 2.22 13.24
N LYS A 2 -29.61 2.54 12.35
CA LYS A 2 -29.42 2.39 10.88
C LYS A 2 -28.27 3.27 10.35
N SER A 3 -28.09 4.45 10.95
CA SER A 3 -26.96 5.36 10.72
C SER A 3 -25.59 4.71 10.94
N MET A 4 -25.42 3.89 11.99
CA MET A 4 -24.14 3.19 12.24
C MET A 4 -23.77 2.22 11.12
N GLY A 5 -24.73 1.46 10.56
CA GLY A 5 -24.46 0.53 9.46
C GLY A 5 -23.96 1.25 8.20
N ILE A 6 -24.52 2.42 7.89
CA ILE A 6 -24.07 3.26 6.77
C ILE A 6 -22.67 3.80 7.03
N VAL A 7 -22.36 4.25 8.25
CA VAL A 7 -21.03 4.75 8.64
C VAL A 7 -19.95 3.68 8.44
N TYR A 8 -20.19 2.43 8.86
CA TYR A 8 -19.25 1.32 8.63
C TYR A 8 -19.00 1.05 7.13
N ILE A 9 -20.03 1.16 6.29
CA ILE A 9 -19.89 0.97 4.85
C ILE A 9 -19.05 2.09 4.24
N ILE A 10 -19.37 3.35 4.55
CA ILE A 10 -18.63 4.50 4.00
C ILE A 10 -17.17 4.46 4.46
N ALA A 11 -16.92 4.22 5.75
CA ALA A 11 -15.55 4.11 6.27
C ALA A 11 -14.76 3.00 5.58
N GLY A 12 -15.39 1.84 5.34
CA GLY A 12 -14.75 0.73 4.64
C GLY A 12 -14.43 1.03 3.18
N ILE A 13 -15.34 1.69 2.45
CA ILE A 13 -15.11 2.11 1.06
C ILE A 13 -13.97 3.13 0.99
N VAL A 14 -13.96 4.14 1.87
CA VAL A 14 -12.89 5.15 1.92
C VAL A 14 -11.53 4.51 2.20
N ALA A 15 -11.48 3.55 3.14
CA ALA A 15 -10.25 2.80 3.43
C ALA A 15 -9.74 2.03 2.19
N ILE A 16 -10.64 1.36 1.46
CA ILE A 16 -10.28 0.62 0.24
C ILE A 16 -9.77 1.58 -0.85
N LEU A 17 -10.45 2.71 -1.07
CA LEU A 17 -10.01 3.70 -2.06
C LEU A 17 -8.64 4.29 -1.73
N GLY A 18 -8.39 4.61 -0.46
CA GLY A 18 -7.07 5.07 0.00
C GLY A 18 -5.98 4.01 -0.21
N ALA A 19 -6.29 2.74 0.08
CA ALA A 19 -5.37 1.64 -0.15
C ALA A 19 -5.05 1.45 -1.65
N LEU A 20 -6.03 1.61 -2.55
CA LEU A 20 -5.79 1.50 -4.00
C LEU A 20 -4.83 2.57 -4.53
N ILE A 21 -4.94 3.81 -4.03
CA ILE A 21 -3.98 4.88 -4.35
C ILE A 21 -2.58 4.47 -3.87
N MET A 22 -2.49 3.89 -2.67
CA MET A 22 -1.21 3.45 -2.12
C MET A 22 -0.60 2.26 -2.86
N VAL A 23 -1.43 1.32 -3.34
CA VAL A 23 -1.01 0.23 -4.25
C VAL A 23 -0.34 0.82 -5.49
N TYR A 24 -0.97 1.82 -6.13
CA TYR A 24 -0.39 2.46 -7.31
C TYR A 24 0.98 3.07 -6.99
N PHE A 25 1.10 3.80 -5.88
CA PHE A 25 2.38 4.37 -5.43
C PHE A 25 3.45 3.29 -5.22
N LEU A 26 3.13 2.21 -4.51
CA LEU A 26 4.07 1.11 -4.25
C LEU A 26 4.53 0.41 -5.54
N ILE A 27 3.64 0.27 -6.53
CA ILE A 27 4.01 -0.28 -7.84
C ILE A 27 4.99 0.64 -8.56
N THR A 28 4.67 1.93 -8.69
CA THR A 28 5.57 2.90 -9.35
C THR A 28 6.93 2.96 -8.65
N PHE A 29 6.93 2.92 -7.32
CA PHE A 29 8.17 2.96 -6.55
C PHE A 29 9.00 1.67 -6.68
N SER A 30 8.33 0.51 -6.73
CA SER A 30 9.00 -0.78 -7.01
C SER A 30 9.64 -0.80 -8.40
N GLN A 31 8.97 -0.23 -9.40
CA GLN A 31 9.52 -0.10 -10.76
C GLN A 31 10.76 0.81 -10.78
N ALA A 32 10.73 1.93 -10.06
CA ALA A 32 11.88 2.84 -9.96
C ALA A 32 13.10 2.14 -9.34
N ILE A 33 12.93 1.37 -8.27
CA ILE A 33 14.01 0.56 -7.69
C ILE A 33 14.52 -0.49 -8.67
N GLY A 34 13.60 -1.15 -9.39
CA GLY A 34 13.97 -2.10 -10.44
C GLY A 34 14.89 -1.48 -11.50
N MET A 35 14.58 -0.25 -11.95
CA MET A 35 15.41 0.48 -12.91
C MET A 35 16.80 0.77 -12.34
N ILE A 36 16.90 1.21 -11.09
CA ILE A 36 18.19 1.49 -10.44
C ILE A 36 19.01 0.19 -10.25
N ASN A 37 18.38 -0.92 -9.86
CA ASN A 37 19.05 -2.21 -9.69
C ASN A 37 19.56 -2.79 -11.01
N SER A 38 18.92 -2.44 -12.13
CA SER A 38 19.34 -2.83 -13.48
C SER A 38 20.34 -1.87 -14.13
N ALA A 39 20.62 -0.72 -13.51
CA ALA A 39 21.52 0.28 -14.07
C ALA A 39 22.96 -0.24 -14.09
N THR A 40 23.67 0.04 -15.17
CA THR A 40 25.07 -0.35 -15.29
C THR A 40 25.98 0.67 -14.60
N PRO A 41 27.23 0.32 -14.24
CA PRO A 41 28.14 1.26 -13.57
C PRO A 41 28.40 2.56 -14.35
N SER A 42 28.26 2.55 -15.68
CA SER A 42 28.36 3.74 -16.53
C SER A 42 27.18 4.69 -16.42
N ASP A 43 26.02 4.21 -15.95
CA ASP A 43 24.81 5.02 -15.74
C ASP A 43 24.80 5.70 -14.36
N ILE A 44 25.73 5.31 -13.48
CA ILE A 44 25.85 5.80 -12.10
C ILE A 44 26.88 6.94 -12.06
N PRO A 45 26.58 8.09 -11.42
CA PRO A 45 27.52 9.20 -11.32
C PRO A 45 28.88 8.78 -10.76
N ALA A 46 29.96 9.24 -11.40
CA ALA A 46 31.32 8.98 -10.98
C ALA A 46 31.55 9.46 -9.53
N GLY A 47 32.10 8.59 -8.69
CA GLY A 47 32.31 8.86 -7.25
C GLY A 47 31.19 8.39 -6.33
N THR A 48 30.13 7.78 -6.85
CA THR A 48 29.08 7.15 -6.03
C THR A 48 29.61 5.85 -5.42
N ASP A 49 29.53 5.72 -4.09
CA ASP A 49 29.82 4.46 -3.40
C ASP A 49 28.68 3.45 -3.67
N ILE A 50 29.00 2.45 -4.50
CA ILE A 50 28.06 1.41 -4.93
C ILE A 50 27.62 0.53 -3.76
N GLU A 51 28.47 0.33 -2.74
CA GLU A 51 28.14 -0.51 -1.60
C GLU A 51 27.08 0.19 -0.72
N SER A 52 27.31 1.47 -0.40
CA SER A 52 26.32 2.30 0.30
C SER A 52 25.02 2.45 -0.50
N LEU A 53 25.10 2.59 -1.83
CA LEU A 53 23.93 2.67 -2.70
C LEU A 53 23.09 1.37 -2.63
N LYS A 54 23.73 0.20 -2.72
CA LYS A 54 23.05 -1.09 -2.59
C LYS A 54 22.39 -1.26 -1.22
N GLY A 55 23.11 -0.92 -0.14
CA GLY A 55 22.55 -0.97 1.22
C GLY A 55 21.32 -0.07 1.39
N ALA A 56 21.35 1.14 0.81
CA ALA A 56 20.19 2.03 0.81
C ALA A 56 19.02 1.44 0.02
N MET A 57 19.28 0.83 -1.14
CA MET A 57 18.24 0.21 -1.96
C MET A 57 17.59 -1.00 -1.28
N ASP A 58 18.35 -1.84 -0.60
CA ASP A 58 17.82 -2.97 0.17
C ASP A 58 16.90 -2.52 1.31
N LEU A 59 17.28 -1.43 2.00
CA LEU A 59 16.45 -0.81 3.02
C LEU A 59 15.13 -0.31 2.41
N VAL A 60 15.19 0.39 1.26
CA VAL A 60 13.98 0.87 0.59
C VAL A 60 13.11 -0.29 0.10
N GLY A 61 13.71 -1.37 -0.41
CA GLY A 61 12.99 -2.60 -0.76
C GLY A 61 12.23 -3.21 0.43
N THR A 62 12.85 -3.20 1.62
CA THR A 62 12.19 -3.62 2.86
C THR A 62 11.01 -2.72 3.23
N VAL A 63 11.16 -1.39 3.08
CA VAL A 63 10.07 -0.42 3.33
C VAL A 63 8.91 -0.63 2.35
N ILE A 64 9.19 -0.92 1.08
CA ILE A 64 8.14 -1.26 0.09
C ILE A 64 7.38 -2.50 0.52
N LEU A 65 8.09 -3.54 0.97
CA LEU A 65 7.48 -4.80 1.39
C LEU A 65 6.57 -4.59 2.61
N LEU A 66 7.02 -3.81 3.60
CA LEU A 66 6.17 -3.39 4.73
C LEU A 66 4.97 -2.56 4.27
N GLY A 67 5.16 -1.67 3.29
CA GLY A 67 4.09 -0.91 2.66
C GLY A 67 3.02 -1.79 2.02
N TRP A 68 3.41 -2.88 1.36
CA TRP A 68 2.49 -3.86 0.81
C TRP A 68 1.68 -4.58 1.89
N VAL A 69 2.35 -5.09 2.93
CA VAL A 69 1.69 -5.75 4.05
C VAL A 69 0.66 -4.83 4.72
N TRP A 70 1.03 -3.58 4.94
CA TRP A 70 0.14 -2.55 5.50
C TRP A 70 -1.05 -2.28 4.58
N THR A 71 -0.81 -2.13 3.28
CA THR A 71 -1.86 -1.85 2.28
C THR A 71 -2.88 -2.99 2.20
N VAL A 72 -2.42 -4.25 2.18
CA VAL A 72 -3.30 -5.43 2.21
C VAL A 72 -4.13 -5.46 3.50
N SER A 73 -3.52 -5.12 4.64
CA SER A 73 -4.21 -5.06 5.94
C SER A 73 -5.34 -4.02 5.96
N ILE A 74 -5.15 -2.88 5.30
CA ILE A 74 -6.19 -1.85 5.13
C ILE A 74 -7.33 -2.34 4.24
N ILE A 75 -7.01 -2.98 3.10
CA ILE A 75 -8.02 -3.53 2.19
C ILE A 75 -8.91 -4.52 2.94
N LEU A 76 -8.29 -5.48 3.66
CA LEU A 76 -9.03 -6.47 4.45
C LEU A 76 -9.90 -5.79 5.51
N SER A 77 -9.35 -4.83 6.24
CA SER A 77 -10.08 -4.06 7.26
C SER A 77 -11.26 -3.29 6.66
N GLY A 78 -11.09 -2.69 5.48
CA GLY A 78 -12.15 -2.01 4.74
C GLY A 78 -13.27 -2.97 4.33
N VAL A 79 -12.93 -4.14 3.81
CA VAL A 79 -13.89 -5.20 3.46
C VAL A 79 -14.66 -5.67 4.69
N PHE A 80 -13.98 -5.97 5.80
CA PHE A 80 -14.62 -6.34 7.06
C PHE A 80 -15.58 -5.26 7.58
N SER A 81 -15.20 -3.99 7.46
CA SER A 81 -16.06 -2.85 7.83
C SER A 81 -17.33 -2.81 6.98
N VAL A 82 -17.22 -2.94 5.65
CA VAL A 82 -18.38 -2.99 4.75
C VAL A 82 -19.29 -4.16 5.10
N MET A 83 -18.73 -5.37 5.28
CA MET A 83 -19.50 -6.56 5.65
C MET A 83 -20.25 -6.36 6.97
N THR A 84 -19.59 -5.77 7.96
CA THR A 84 -20.19 -5.45 9.26
C THR A 84 -21.35 -4.47 9.10
N GLY A 85 -21.14 -3.39 8.33
CA GLY A 85 -22.18 -2.41 8.06
C GLY A 85 -23.40 -3.00 7.33
N VAL A 86 -23.19 -3.85 6.32
CA VAL A 86 -24.26 -4.57 5.61
C VAL A 86 -25.03 -5.49 6.56
N LYS A 87 -24.34 -6.24 7.43
CA LYS A 87 -24.97 -7.11 8.43
C LYS A 87 -25.86 -6.32 9.39
N VAL A 88 -25.36 -5.18 9.89
CA VAL A 88 -26.12 -4.28 10.77
C VAL A 88 -27.38 -3.75 10.08
N LEU A 89 -27.30 -3.37 8.80
CA LEU A 89 -28.47 -2.89 8.04
C LEU A 89 -29.49 -4.01 7.79
N LYS A 90 -29.05 -5.24 7.51
CA LYS A 90 -29.93 -6.39 7.30
C LYS A 90 -30.63 -6.85 8.58
N SER A 91 -29.95 -6.80 9.74
CA SER A 91 -30.53 -7.20 11.04
C SER A 91 -31.68 -6.31 11.54
N LYS A 92 -32.00 -5.23 10.82
CA LYS A 92 -33.03 -4.24 11.15
C LYS A 92 -34.15 -4.14 10.10
N LYS A 93 -34.14 -5.03 9.11
CA LYS A 93 -35.31 -5.31 8.27
C LYS A 93 -36.16 -6.33 8.98
#